data_AF-A0A2V7PWP2-F1
#
_entry.id   AF-A0A2V7PWP2-F1
#
_cell.length_a   1.000
_cell.length_b   1.000
_cell.length_c   1.000
_cell.angle_alpha   90.00
_cell.angle_beta   90.00
_cell.angle_gamma   90.00
#
_symmetry.space_group_name_H-M   'P 1'
#
loop_
_entity.id
_entity.type
_entity.pdbx_description
1 polymer ?
#
loop_
_entity_poly.entity_id
_entity_poly.type
_entity_poly.pdbx_seq_one_letter_code
_entity_poly.pdbx_strand_id
1 'polypeptide(L)'
;MLTAVLTLPLGATTPPTKPAPPVTNVAQEPHPQIMAAIRSLEAARLHLQRAAHDFGGHRVKAIRAIDAALVQLKRALEFDKD
;
A
#
# COMPACT_ATOMS: atom_id res chain seq x y z
N MET A 1 -19.24 25.73 -58.77
CA MET A 1 -18.53 25.46 -57.51
C MET A 1 -19.32 24.41 -56.77
N LEU A 2 -18.77 23.19 -56.76
CA LEU A 2 -19.41 21.92 -56.38
C LEU A 2 -19.25 21.71 -54.87
N THR A 3 -20.34 21.69 -54.09
CA THR A 3 -20.29 21.37 -52.65
C THR A 3 -20.71 19.91 -52.47
N ALA A 4 -19.71 19.03 -52.36
CA ALA A 4 -19.90 17.61 -52.06
C ALA A 4 -20.22 17.43 -50.57
N VAL A 5 -21.41 16.89 -50.27
CA VAL A 5 -21.81 16.47 -48.92
C VAL A 5 -21.19 15.09 -48.66
N LEU A 6 -20.21 15.04 -47.77
CA LEU A 6 -19.51 13.83 -47.37
C LEU A 6 -20.30 13.12 -46.26
N THR A 7 -21.04 12.08 -46.65
CA THR A 7 -21.72 11.14 -45.75
C THR A 7 -20.70 10.17 -45.14
N LEU A 8 -20.52 10.22 -43.82
CA LEU A 8 -19.69 9.28 -43.05
C LEU A 8 -20.59 8.23 -42.38
N PRO A 9 -20.48 6.92 -42.72
CA PRO A 9 -21.12 5.87 -41.94
C PRO A 9 -20.26 5.47 -40.74
N LEU A 10 -20.95 5.26 -39.61
CA LEU A 10 -20.44 4.78 -38.32
C LEU A 10 -19.67 3.46 -38.48
N GLY A 11 -18.38 3.49 -38.16
CA GLY A 11 -17.56 2.30 -37.90
C GLY A 11 -17.27 2.17 -36.41
N ALA A 12 -18.17 1.52 -35.66
CA ALA A 12 -17.92 1.13 -34.28
C ALA A 12 -17.38 -0.31 -34.26
N THR A 13 -16.07 -0.47 -34.39
CA THR A 13 -15.39 -1.74 -34.06
C THR A 13 -14.88 -1.66 -32.63
N THR A 14 -15.66 -2.19 -31.69
CA THR A 14 -15.17 -2.49 -30.34
C THR A 14 -14.24 -3.71 -30.42
N PRO A 15 -12.99 -3.63 -29.93
CA PRO A 15 -12.10 -4.78 -29.87
C PRO A 15 -12.63 -5.79 -28.83
N PRO A 16 -12.40 -7.10 -29.03
CA PRO A 16 -12.81 -8.13 -28.08
C PRO A 16 -12.05 -7.96 -26.77
N THR A 17 -12.80 -7.74 -25.68
CA THR A 17 -12.28 -7.72 -24.31
C THR A 17 -11.71 -9.10 -23.98
N LYS A 18 -10.38 -9.19 -24.00
CA LYS A 18 -9.62 -10.33 -23.47
C LYS A 18 -10.04 -10.55 -22.01
N PRO A 19 -10.50 -11.74 -21.60
CA PRO A 19 -10.81 -12.01 -20.20
C PRO A 19 -9.52 -11.80 -19.39
N ALA A 20 -9.55 -10.84 -18.46
CA ALA A 20 -8.50 -10.68 -17.48
C ALA A 20 -8.38 -11.99 -16.67
N PRO A 21 -7.16 -12.43 -16.30
CA PRO A 21 -6.98 -13.63 -15.50
C PRO A 21 -7.78 -13.51 -14.19
N PRO A 22 -8.23 -14.64 -13.61
CA PRO A 22 -8.93 -14.63 -12.34
C PRO A 22 -8.05 -13.91 -11.34
N VAL A 23 -8.57 -12.82 -10.77
CA VAL A 23 -7.98 -12.16 -9.60
C VAL A 23 -7.66 -13.26 -8.62
N THR A 24 -6.37 -13.53 -8.46
CA THR A 24 -5.91 -14.51 -7.49
C THR A 24 -6.46 -14.01 -6.19
N ASN A 25 -7.41 -14.76 -5.61
CA ASN A 25 -7.96 -14.48 -4.31
C ASN A 25 -6.76 -14.51 -3.36
N VAL A 26 -6.13 -13.35 -3.18
CA VAL A 26 -5.10 -13.15 -2.17
C VAL A 26 -5.83 -13.55 -0.91
N ALA A 27 -5.43 -14.70 -0.36
CA ALA A 27 -5.84 -15.10 0.97
C ALA A 27 -5.77 -13.81 1.79
N GLN A 28 -6.93 -13.36 2.29
CA GLN A 28 -7.03 -12.13 3.07
C GLN A 28 -6.16 -12.37 4.30
N GLU A 29 -4.87 -12.09 4.17
CA GLU A 29 -4.00 -11.89 5.30
C GLU A 29 -4.71 -10.80 6.11
N PRO A 30 -5.01 -11.05 7.39
CA PRO A 30 -5.69 -10.07 8.21
C PRO A 30 -4.86 -8.78 8.16
N HIS A 31 -5.41 -7.77 7.51
CA HIS A 31 -4.88 -6.43 7.36
C HIS A 31 -3.47 -6.32 6.76
N PRO A 32 -3.30 -6.42 5.43
CA PRO A 32 -1.99 -6.23 4.78
C PRO A 32 -1.37 -4.84 5.06
N GLN A 33 -2.20 -3.83 5.31
CA GLN A 33 -1.76 -2.48 5.67
C GLN A 33 -1.12 -2.41 7.07
N ILE A 34 -1.68 -3.15 8.05
CA ILE A 34 -1.12 -3.19 9.42
C ILE A 34 0.22 -3.92 9.39
N MET A 35 0.32 -5.02 8.66
CA MET A 35 1.58 -5.75 8.47
C MET A 35 2.64 -4.89 7.75
N ALA A 36 2.24 -4.10 6.76
CA ALA A 36 3.13 -3.14 6.10
C ALA A 36 3.62 -2.07 7.10
N ALA A 37 2.72 -1.50 7.89
CA ALA A 37 3.06 -0.51 8.91
C ALA A 37 4.04 -1.05 9.95
N ILE A 38 3.84 -2.28 10.45
CA ILE A 38 4.76 -2.97 11.37
C ILE A 38 6.17 -3.05 10.76
N ARG A 39 6.28 -3.53 9.51
CA ARG A 39 7.58 -3.65 8.83
C ARG A 39 8.27 -2.29 8.64
N SER A 40 7.51 -1.26 8.25
CA SER A 40 8.04 0.10 8.09
C SER A 40 8.56 0.66 9.42
N LEU A 41 7.83 0.44 10.51
CA LEU A 41 8.22 0.87 11.85
C LEU A 41 9.48 0.14 12.34
N GLU A 42 9.59 -1.17 12.12
CA GLU A 42 10.78 -1.94 12.47
C GLU A 42 12.03 -1.46 11.70
N ALA A 43 11.87 -1.14 10.41
CA ALA A 43 12.95 -0.55 9.61
C ALA A 43 13.36 0.82 10.16
N ALA A 44 12.40 1.70 10.45
CA ALA A 44 12.66 3.01 11.02
C ALA A 44 13.39 2.92 12.37
N ARG A 45 12.99 1.99 13.24
CA ARG A 45 13.66 1.71 14.51
C ARG A 45 15.11 1.30 14.30
N LEU A 46 15.39 0.41 13.35
CA LEU A 46 16.74 -0.03 13.05
C LEU A 46 17.62 1.11 12.52
N HIS A 47 17.07 1.97 11.66
CA HIS A 47 17.75 3.17 11.18
C HIS A 47 18.10 4.12 12.33
N LEU A 48 17.17 4.34 13.25
CA LEU A 48 17.41 5.18 14.44
C LEU A 48 18.43 4.55 15.40
N GLN A 49 18.46 3.23 15.54
CA GLN A 49 19.48 2.56 16.37
C GLN A 49 20.88 2.69 15.79
N ARG A 50 21.01 2.60 14.46
CA ARG A 50 22.27 2.75 13.74
C ARG A 50 22.69 4.19 13.52
N ALA A 51 21.79 5.16 13.75
CA ALA A 51 22.10 6.56 13.61
C ALA A 51 23.20 6.96 14.60
N ALA A 52 24.29 7.53 14.07
CA ALA A 52 25.42 8.01 14.87
C ALA A 52 25.10 9.29 15.66
N HIS A 53 24.02 10.00 15.28
CA HIS A 53 23.62 11.25 15.88
C HIS A 53 22.34 11.09 16.71
N ASP A 54 22.30 11.69 17.90
CA ASP A 54 21.14 11.55 18.81
C ASP A 54 19.98 12.52 18.47
N PHE A 55 20.07 13.25 17.35
CA PHE A 55 19.07 14.23 16.90
C PHE A 55 18.55 15.14 18.03
N GLY A 56 19.43 15.60 18.93
CA GLY A 56 19.04 16.41 20.10
C GLY A 56 18.31 15.63 21.22
N GLY A 57 18.55 14.32 21.34
CA GLY A 57 17.90 13.44 22.33
C GLY A 57 16.56 12.85 21.86
N HIS A 58 16.20 13.09 20.59
CA HIS A 58 14.97 12.56 20.00
C HIS A 58 15.09 11.11 19.53
N ARG A 59 16.32 10.62 19.31
CA ARG A 59 16.54 9.23 18.83
C ARG A 59 15.93 8.20 19.78
N VAL A 60 16.27 8.29 21.07
CA VAL A 60 15.76 7.36 22.08
C VAL A 60 14.24 7.49 22.25
N LYS A 61 13.71 8.73 22.23
CA LYS A 61 12.27 8.99 22.33
C LYS A 61 11.51 8.39 21.13
N ALA A 62 12.04 8.56 19.92
CA ALA A 62 11.46 8.02 18.70
C ALA A 62 11.47 6.48 18.71
N ILE A 63 12.58 5.85 19.12
CA ILE A 63 12.64 4.38 19.28
C ILE A 63 11.57 3.88 20.25
N ARG A 64 11.42 4.53 21.41
CA ARG A 64 10.39 4.18 22.40
C ARG A 64 8.97 4.33 21.86
N ALA A 65 8.70 5.40 21.12
CA ALA A 65 7.39 5.62 20.50
C ALA A 65 7.09 4.55 19.44
N ILE A 66 8.08 4.16 18.64
CA ILE A 66 7.96 3.08 17.66
C ILE A 66 7.69 1.74 18.34
N ASP A 67 8.43 1.41 19.41
CA ASP A 67 8.22 0.17 20.17
C ASP A 67 6.80 0.10 20.75
N ALA A 68 6.29 1.21 21.30
CA ALA A 68 4.92 1.30 21.78
C ALA A 68 3.88 1.10 20.66
N ALA A 69 4.09 1.72 19.49
CA ALA A 69 3.20 1.55 18.34
C ALA A 69 3.20 0.10 17.85
N LEU A 70 4.35 -0.56 17.77
CA LEU A 70 4.47 -1.96 17.37
C LEU A 70 3.68 -2.89 18.31
N VAL A 71 3.71 -2.65 19.62
CA VAL A 71 2.93 -3.43 20.59
C VAL A 71 1.43 -3.28 20.34
N GLN A 72 0.95 -2.06 20.09
CA GLN A 72 -0.48 -1.83 19.84
C GLN A 72 -0.93 -2.43 18.51
N LEU A 73 -0.13 -2.32 17.45
CA LEU A 73 -0.45 -2.92 16.15
C LEU A 73 -0.47 -4.44 16.21
N LYS A 74 0.46 -5.06 16.97
CA LYS A 74 0.45 -6.51 17.20
C LYS A 74 -0.79 -6.95 17.97
N ARG A 75 -1.17 -6.23 19.03
CA ARG A 75 -2.41 -6.49 19.77
C ARG A 75 -3.66 -6.35 18.89
N ALA A 76 -3.71 -5.31 18.05
CA ALA A 76 -4.83 -5.13 17.13
C ALA A 76 -5.01 -6.33 16.19
N LEU A 77 -3.91 -6.95 15.75
CA LEU A 77 -3.94 -8.16 14.94
C LEU A 77 -4.31 -9.43 15.72
N GLU A 78 -4.07 -9.46 17.04
CA GLU A 78 -4.54 -10.55 17.91
C GLU A 78 -6.07 -10.48 18.04
N PHE A 79 -6.61 -9.31 18.39
CA PHE A 79 -8.07 -9.10 18.52
C PHE A 79 -8.85 -9.23 17.21
N ASP A 80 -8.22 -9.00 16.05
CA ASP A 80 -8.87 -9.15 14.74
C ASP A 80 -8.93 -10.61 14.26
N LYS A 81 -8.09 -11.48 14.81
CA LYS A 81 -8.06 -12.92 14.49
C LYS A 81 -9.02 -13.75 15.34
N ASP A 82 -9.50 -13.20 16.46
CA ASP A 82 -10.52 -13.78 17.35
C ASP A 82 -11.94 -13.41 16.91
#